data_AF-K1UCJ1-F1
#
_entry.id   AF-K1UCJ1-F1
#
_cell.length_a   1.000
_cell.length_b   1.000
_cell.length_c   1.000
_cell.angle_alpha   90.00
_cell.angle_beta   90.00
_cell.angle_gamma   90.00
#
_symmetry.space_group_name_H-M   'P 1'
#
loop_
_entity.id
_entity.type
_entity.pdbx_description
1 polymer ?
#
loop_
_entity_poly.entity_id
_entity_poly.type
_entity_poly.pdbx_seq_one_letter_code
_entity_poly.pdbx_strand_id
1 'polypeptide(L)'
;MTHYRLKNDPNGGGVVVDPAAKLEEELIIRPTSETIIWNTYKNWINSYRDLPILCNQWANVFRWEMRTRLFLRTAEFLWQEGHTAHATREEAE
;
A
#
# COMPACT_ATOMS: atom_id res chain seq x y z
N MET A 1 -9.28 -7.03 1.77
CA MET A 1 -10.14 -7.18 0.58
C MET A 1 -10.37 -8.65 0.40
N THR A 2 -11.63 -9.09 0.49
CA THR A 2 -12.00 -10.52 0.41
C THR A 2 -12.72 -10.86 -0.88
N HIS A 3 -13.26 -9.86 -1.58
CA HIS A 3 -13.99 -10.01 -2.84
C HIS A 3 -13.64 -8.84 -3.78
N TYR A 4 -13.61 -9.09 -5.09
CA TYR A 4 -13.25 -8.08 -6.09
C TYR A 4 -14.45 -7.33 -6.70
N ARG A 5 -15.69 -7.78 -6.41
CA ARG A 5 -16.90 -7.20 -6.99
C ARG A 5 -18.03 -7.12 -5.95
N LEU A 6 -18.79 -6.04 -6.06
CA LEU A 6 -20.08 -5.88 -5.40
C LEU A 6 -21.21 -5.97 -6.44
N LYS A 7 -22.41 -6.37 -6.02
CA LYS A 7 -23.61 -6.42 -6.86
C LYS A 7 -24.80 -5.78 -6.17
N ASN A 8 -25.79 -5.37 -6.95
CA ASN A 8 -27.04 -4.88 -6.38
C ASN A 8 -27.77 -6.01 -5.64
N ASP A 9 -28.34 -5.68 -4.50
CA ASP A 9 -29.20 -6.57 -3.74
C ASP A 9 -30.50 -6.84 -4.53
N PRO A 10 -30.82 -8.10 -4.83
CA PRO A 10 -32.09 -8.46 -5.48
C PRO A 10 -33.34 -7.98 -4.72
N ASN A 11 -33.23 -7.77 -3.41
CA ASN A 11 -34.33 -7.32 -2.56
C ASN A 11 -34.40 -5.79 -2.38
N GLY A 12 -33.56 -5.04 -3.11
CA GLY A 12 -33.56 -3.57 -3.07
C GLY A 12 -32.83 -2.94 -1.87
N GLY A 13 -32.10 -3.73 -1.07
CA GLY A 13 -31.32 -3.26 0.09
C GLY A 13 -30.03 -2.49 -0.23
N GLY A 14 -29.78 -2.14 -1.49
CA GLY A 14 -28.58 -1.43 -1.94
C GLY A 14 -27.55 -2.37 -2.57
N VAL A 15 -26.31 -2.34 -2.08
CA VAL A 15 -25.17 -3.07 -2.65
C VAL A 15 -24.67 -4.12 -1.67
N VAL A 16 -24.47 -5.35 -2.14
CA VAL A 16 -23.96 -6.48 -1.36
C VAL A 16 -22.69 -7.06 -1.99
N VAL A 17 -21.91 -7.75 -1.16
CA VAL A 17 -20.74 -8.50 -1.61
C VAL A 17 -21.20 -9.64 -2.51
N ASP A 18 -20.59 -9.80 -3.68
CA ASP A 18 -20.91 -10.91 -4.57
C ASP A 18 -20.15 -12.18 -4.15
N PRO A 19 -20.80 -13.26 -3.66
CA PRO A 19 -20.10 -14.42 -3.14
C PRO A 19 -19.29 -15.18 -4.19
N ALA A 20 -19.70 -15.08 -5.47
CA ALA A 20 -18.96 -15.66 -6.59
C ALA A 20 -17.66 -14.90 -6.91
N ALA A 21 -17.49 -13.70 -6.37
CA ALA A 21 -16.31 -12.86 -6.58
C ALA A 21 -15.30 -12.92 -5.43
N LYS A 22 -15.32 -14.01 -4.65
CA LYS A 22 -14.38 -14.23 -3.55
C LYS A 22 -12.96 -14.42 -4.11
N LEU A 23 -11.99 -13.76 -3.50
CA LEU A 23 -10.59 -13.93 -3.86
C LEU A 23 -10.06 -15.27 -3.34
N GLU A 24 -9.11 -15.87 -4.07
CA GLU A 24 -8.39 -17.05 -3.61
C GLU A 24 -7.57 -16.74 -2.35
N GLU A 25 -6.95 -15.56 -2.31
CA GLU A 25 -6.21 -15.03 -1.17
C GLU A 25 -6.75 -13.67 -0.75
N GLU A 26 -6.83 -13.45 0.56
CA GLU A 26 -7.24 -12.15 1.08
C GLU A 26 -6.11 -11.14 0.91
N LEU A 27 -6.41 -10.00 0.28
CA LEU A 27 -5.44 -8.94 0.02
C LEU A 27 -5.62 -7.79 1.00
N ILE A 28 -4.55 -7.10 1.34
CA ILE A 28 -4.58 -5.94 2.24
C ILE A 28 -4.29 -4.68 1.42
N ILE A 29 -5.02 -3.59 1.70
CA ILE A 29 -4.68 -2.28 1.14
C ILE A 29 -3.48 -1.74 1.91
N ARG A 30 -2.46 -1.26 1.20
CA ARG A 30 -1.20 -0.81 1.79
C ARG A 30 -1.43 0.25 2.90
N PRO A 31 -1.01 -0.02 4.15
CA PRO A 31 -0.93 1.01 5.19
C PRO A 31 0.38 1.82 5.09
N THR A 32 1.35 1.29 4.36
CA THR A 32 2.65 1.83 3.98
C THR A 32 3.31 0.81 3.02
N SER A 33 4.40 1.15 2.32
CA SER A 33 4.92 0.29 1.22
C SER A 33 6.21 -0.46 1.51
N GLU A 34 6.77 -0.41 2.72
CA GLU A 34 8.06 -1.03 3.09
C GLU A 34 8.10 -2.51 2.71
N THR A 35 7.05 -3.28 3.01
CA THR A 35 7.01 -4.73 2.70
C THR A 35 7.05 -5.01 1.20
N ILE A 36 6.40 -4.17 0.39
CA ILE A 36 6.38 -4.29 -1.08
C ILE A 36 7.72 -3.81 -1.66
N ILE A 37 8.20 -2.65 -1.21
CA ILE A 37 9.40 -2.00 -1.74
C ILE A 37 10.65 -2.78 -1.35
N TRP A 38 10.79 -3.21 -0.09
CA TRP A 38 11.98 -3.98 0.33
C TRP A 38 12.03 -5.36 -0.31
N ASN A 39 10.90 -6.02 -0.53
CA ASN A 39 10.86 -7.27 -1.31
C ASN A 39 11.30 -7.05 -2.76
N THR A 40 11.00 -5.88 -3.33
CA THR A 40 11.46 -5.48 -4.67
C THR A 40 12.95 -5.16 -4.68
N TYR A 41 13.42 -4.35 -3.73
CA TYR A 41 14.83 -3.95 -3.60
C TYR A 41 15.74 -5.16 -3.41
N LYS A 42 15.31 -6.17 -2.66
CA LYS A 42 16.02 -7.44 -2.51
C LYS A 42 16.39 -8.09 -3.85
N ASN A 43 15.55 -7.96 -4.88
CA ASN A 43 15.81 -8.52 -6.20
C ASN A 43 16.64 -7.58 -7.09
N TRP A 44 16.59 -6.27 -6.85
CA TRP A 44 17.31 -5.27 -7.63
C TRP A 44 18.76 -5.10 -7.19
N ILE A 45 19.02 -5.11 -5.88
CA ILE A 45 20.35 -4.86 -5.30
C ILE A 45 21.11 -6.18 -5.24
N ASN A 46 22.04 -6.39 -6.18
CA ASN A 46 22.90 -7.57 -6.24
C ASN A 46 24.39 -7.20 -6.06
N SER A 47 24.74 -5.93 -6.23
CA SER A 47 26.09 -5.38 -6.06
C SER A 47 26.05 -4.01 -5.41
N TYR A 48 27.17 -3.60 -4.79
CA TYR A 48 27.36 -2.22 -4.34
C TYR A 48 27.22 -1.20 -5.47
N ARG A 49 27.40 -1.63 -6.73
CA ARG A 49 27.22 -0.79 -7.92
C ARG A 49 25.76 -0.46 -8.24
N ASP A 50 24.81 -1.21 -7.67
CA ASP A 50 23.37 -0.95 -7.83
C ASP A 50 22.89 0.15 -6.86
N LEU A 51 23.77 0.62 -5.96
CA LEU A 51 23.51 1.65 -4.98
C LEU A 51 24.13 3.00 -5.42
N PRO A 52 23.51 4.13 -5.06
CA PRO A 52 22.29 4.23 -4.26
C PRO A 52 21.02 4.02 -5.08
N ILE A 53 19.98 3.48 -4.43
CA ILE A 53 18.61 3.51 -4.97
C ILE A 53 17.86 4.64 -4.25
N LEU A 54 17.31 5.57 -5.02
CA LEU A 54 16.52 6.69 -4.53
C LEU A 54 15.13 6.65 -5.18
N CYS A 55 14.14 6.06 -4.50
CA CYS A 55 12.78 5.96 -5.03
C CYS A 55 11.82 6.84 -4.23
N ASN A 56 10.92 7.52 -4.94
CA ASN A 56 9.82 8.26 -4.33
C ASN A 56 8.51 7.94 -5.04
N GLN A 57 7.46 7.67 -4.27
CA GLN A 57 6.13 7.37 -4.79
C GLN A 57 5.11 8.38 -4.24
N TRP A 58 4.28 8.92 -5.13
CA TRP A 58 3.06 9.66 -4.77
C TRP A 58 1.86 8.74 -4.94
N ALA A 59 1.12 8.47 -3.86
CA ALA A 59 -0.10 7.67 -3.93
C ALA A 59 -0.94 7.80 -2.65
N ASN A 60 -2.14 7.23 -2.65
CA ASN A 60 -3.01 7.14 -1.49
C ASN A 60 -2.62 5.97 -0.57
N VAL A 61 -2.68 6.19 0.74
CA VAL A 61 -2.50 5.15 1.76
C VAL A 61 -3.77 5.01 2.58
N PHE A 62 -4.04 3.79 3.03
CA PHE A 62 -5.19 3.50 3.87
C PHE A 62 -4.77 2.95 5.23
N ARG A 63 -5.16 3.65 6.30
CA ARG A 63 -4.99 3.21 7.69
C ARG A 63 -6.35 3.30 8.37
N TRP A 64 -6.80 2.22 8.99
CA TRP A 64 -8.10 2.22 9.68
C TRP A 64 -8.01 3.01 11.00
N GLU A 65 -8.06 4.33 10.89
CA GLU A 65 -7.96 5.26 12.02
C GLU A 65 -9.29 5.32 12.79
N MET A 66 -9.25 4.98 14.09
CA MET A 66 -10.45 4.99 14.95
C MET A 66 -11.04 6.39 15.17
N ARG A 67 -10.24 7.45 15.01
CA ARG A 67 -10.66 8.85 15.19
C ARG A 67 -10.07 9.73 14.10
N THR A 68 -10.89 10.14 13.16
CA THR A 68 -10.48 10.98 12.03
C THR A 68 -10.60 12.47 12.35
N ARG A 69 -9.67 13.27 11.82
CA ARG A 69 -9.67 14.74 11.78
C ARG A 69 -9.27 15.15 10.36
N LEU A 70 -10.15 15.86 9.65
CA LEU A 70 -9.93 16.20 8.25
C LEU A 70 -8.55 16.84 8.04
N PHE A 71 -7.84 16.41 7.00
CA PHE A 71 -6.43 16.71 6.68
C PHE A 71 -5.37 16.23 7.69
N LEU A 72 -5.64 16.30 8.99
CA LEU A 72 -4.66 15.96 10.01
C LEU A 72 -4.52 14.44 10.25
N ARG A 73 -5.61 13.69 10.07
CA ARG A 73 -5.68 12.23 10.25
C ARG A 73 -6.95 11.70 9.59
N THR A 74 -6.83 11.07 8.43
CA THR A 74 -7.96 10.44 7.72
C THR A 74 -7.66 8.97 7.49
N ALA A 75 -8.71 8.16 7.25
CA ALA A 75 -8.52 6.74 6.98
C ALA A 75 -7.83 6.51 5.63
N GLU A 76 -8.12 7.36 4.64
CA GLU A 76 -7.40 7.45 3.38
C GLU A 76 -6.79 8.84 3.25
N PHE A 77 -5.54 8.92 2.81
CA PHE A 77 -4.86 10.18 2.54
C PHE A 77 -3.85 10.04 1.41
N LEU A 78 -3.66 11.11 0.64
CA LEU A 78 -2.61 11.24 -0.34
C LEU A 78 -1.30 11.59 0.37
N TRP A 79 -0.22 10.91 0.03
CA TRP A 79 1.11 11.25 0.54
C TRP A 79 2.20 10.97 -0.50
N GLN A 80 3.40 11.45 -0.18
CA GLN A 80 4.63 10.93 -0.77
C GLN A 80 5.30 9.99 0.24
N GLU A 81 5.97 8.97 -0.28
CA GLU A 81 6.89 8.15 0.48
C GLU A 81 8.20 7.95 -0.30
N GLY A 82 9.31 8.33 0.34
CA GLY A 82 10.66 8.11 -0.14
C GLY A 82 11.28 6.89 0.51
N HIS A 83 11.86 6.00 -0.29
CA HIS A 83 12.57 4.81 0.17
C HIS A 83 13.94 4.77 -0.49
N THR A 84 15.00 4.82 0.31
CA THR A 84 16.38 4.87 -0.17
C THR A 84 17.19 3.68 0.33
N ALA A 85 18.19 3.28 -0.44
CA ALA A 85 19.18 2.29 -0.03
C ALA A 85 20.55 2.80 -0.48
N HIS A 86 21.53 2.76 0.44
CA HIS A 86 22.85 3.35 0.26
C HIS A 86 23.94 2.34 0.63
N ALA A 87 25.16 2.53 0.11
CA ALA A 87 26.26 1.61 0.35
C ALA A 87 26.86 1.78 1.75
N THR A 88 26.81 3.00 2.29
CA THR A 88 27.30 3.32 3.62
C THR A 88 26.23 3.99 4.47
N ARG A 89 26.47 4.03 5.77
CA ARG A 89 25.59 4.73 6.71
C ARG A 89 25.72 6.24 6.53
N GLU A 90 26.92 6.73 6.27
CA GLU A 90 27.21 8.16 6.09
C GLU A 90 26.50 8.73 4.86
N GLU A 91 26.27 7.94 3.81
CA GLU A 91 25.45 8.33 2.64
C GLU A 91 23.94 8.35 2.95
N ALA A 92 23.51 7.60 3.97
CA ALA A 92 22.10 7.44 4.33
C ALA A 92 21.59 8.46 5.37
N GLU A 93 22.49 9.04 6.17
CA GLU A 93 22.20 10.08 7.17
C GLU A 93 21.90 11.45 6.52
#